data_AF-A0A2I1CRF7-F1
#
_entry.id   AF-A0A2I1CRF7-F1
#
_cell.length_a   1.000
_cell.length_b   1.000
_cell.length_c   1.000
_cell.angle_alpha   90.00
_cell.angle_beta   90.00
_cell.angle_gamma   90.00
#
_symmetry.space_group_name_H-M   'P 1'
#
loop_
_entity.id
_entity.type
_entity.pdbx_description
1 polymer ?
#
loop_
_entity_poly.entity_id
_entity_poly.type
_entity_poly.pdbx_seq_one_letter_code
_entity_poly.pdbx_strand_id
1 'polypeptide(L)'
;MHCNPDTEIVHGRLLEDILAPENRQKGKQVDGMPSGMELAVTPVMDDVLTAGISSPDRTLAISNAMVTDGNILASICHGENVTEQDRLYAATLDDDDDARDAPAPTPNEPNFDNGVADDSVLGYVMDRLDLTQESGAGEGPSHRPSSQQAPAMLTECVSCMEQVETSGMLLSACGHSFCLDCTRQMVLGIIKQEQFYPPRCCGYIIPPSTALRVLNYEELCGFSDRVMEYMAKDPIYCAVPTCSKFIPPFAMDDDYGTCPACRQKTHLSCLSLEHPGVDCPTDETLQRVLAMANAADWQRCFHCRTMVELQQGCNHIRCRCGWEFCCACGQVWKTCSCCL
;
A
#
# COMPACT_ATOMS: atom_id res chain seq x y z
N MET A 1 -1.09 -4.75 13.02
CA MET A 1 -0.44 -4.74 11.69
C MET A 1 0.78 -3.84 11.80
N HIS A 2 1.98 -4.41 11.90
CA HIS A 2 3.23 -3.68 11.80
C HIS A 2 3.78 -3.94 10.39
N CYS A 3 3.87 -2.90 9.54
CA CYS A 3 4.68 -2.97 8.33
C CYS A 3 6.11 -3.34 8.74
N ASN A 4 6.73 -4.29 8.03
CA ASN A 4 8.08 -4.72 8.31
C ASN A 4 9.06 -3.60 7.89
N PRO A 5 9.66 -2.87 8.85
CA PRO A 5 10.44 -1.65 8.57
C PRO A 5 11.70 -1.94 7.74
N ASP A 6 12.14 -3.21 7.68
CA ASP A 6 13.40 -3.58 7.04
C ASP A 6 13.36 -3.49 5.50
N THR A 7 12.18 -3.65 4.88
CA THR A 7 12.06 -3.59 3.40
C THR A 7 12.08 -2.17 2.85
N GLU A 8 11.44 -1.22 3.55
CA GLU A 8 11.54 0.22 3.23
C GLU A 8 12.94 0.76 3.49
N ILE A 9 13.62 0.28 4.55
CA ILE A 9 15.00 0.67 4.85
C ILE A 9 15.98 0.17 3.78
N VAL A 10 15.81 -1.07 3.28
CA VAL A 10 16.68 -1.61 2.22
C VAL A 10 16.45 -0.89 0.90
N HIS A 11 15.19 -0.61 0.53
CA HIS A 11 14.86 0.15 -0.67
C HIS A 11 15.36 1.60 -0.58
N GLY A 12 15.19 2.26 0.57
CA GLY A 12 15.69 3.61 0.84
C GLY A 12 17.22 3.70 0.78
N ARG A 13 17.94 2.72 1.35
CA ARG A 13 19.40 2.67 1.28
C ARG A 13 19.94 2.43 -0.13
N LEU A 14 19.25 1.63 -0.94
CA LEU A 14 19.63 1.39 -2.33
C LEU A 14 19.48 2.66 -3.17
N LEU A 15 18.41 3.43 -2.92
CA LEU A 15 18.20 4.73 -3.56
C LEU A 15 19.22 5.77 -3.11
N GLU A 16 19.58 5.82 -1.82
CA GLU A 16 20.65 6.68 -1.31
C GLU A 16 22.02 6.34 -1.94
N ASP A 17 22.35 5.06 -2.12
CA ASP A 17 23.61 4.61 -2.74
C ASP A 17 23.67 4.93 -4.25
N ILE A 18 22.52 4.91 -4.95
CA ILE A 18 22.40 5.27 -6.37
C ILE A 18 22.46 6.79 -6.57
N LEU A 19 21.90 7.56 -5.63
CA LEU A 19 21.82 9.03 -5.66
C LEU A 19 23.02 9.73 -5.03
N ALA A 20 24.05 9.00 -4.56
CA ALA A 20 25.26 9.57 -3.97
C ALA A 20 26.47 9.61 -4.95
N PRO A 21 26.49 10.47 -6.00
CA PRO A 21 27.72 10.70 -6.75
C PRO A 21 28.43 11.98 -6.27
N GLU A 22 28.68 12.17 -4.98
CA GLU A 22 29.57 13.25 -4.53
C GLU A 22 30.40 12.80 -3.33
N ASN A 23 31.52 12.11 -3.58
CA ASN A 23 32.76 12.27 -2.81
C ASN A 23 33.95 11.39 -3.26
N ARG A 24 33.85 10.61 -4.34
CA ARG A 24 34.98 9.75 -4.77
C ARG A 24 35.78 10.21 -6.00
N GLN A 25 35.51 11.38 -6.57
CA GLN A 25 36.31 11.88 -7.71
C GLN A 25 37.11 13.14 -7.38
N LYS A 26 38.25 12.95 -6.69
CA LYS A 26 39.42 13.82 -6.91
C LYS A 26 40.11 13.35 -8.18
N GLY A 27 39.68 13.82 -9.35
CA GLY A 27 40.35 13.51 -10.60
C GLY A 27 39.85 14.37 -11.75
N LYS A 28 40.75 15.21 -12.30
CA LYS A 28 40.56 16.06 -13.49
C LYS A 28 39.83 15.33 -14.62
N GLN A 29 38.70 15.88 -15.08
CA GLN A 29 38.15 15.58 -16.41
C GLN A 29 37.73 16.86 -17.14
N VAL A 30 37.76 16.77 -18.47
CA VAL A 30 37.66 17.88 -19.44
C VAL A 30 36.22 18.01 -19.94
N ASP A 31 35.79 19.26 -20.14
CA ASP A 31 34.45 19.67 -20.54
C ASP A 31 33.94 19.00 -21.84
N GLY A 32 32.76 18.37 -21.79
CA GLY A 32 31.94 18.10 -22.99
C GLY A 32 31.67 16.64 -23.39
N MET A 33 31.91 15.62 -22.56
CA MET A 33 31.52 14.24 -22.87
C MET A 33 30.96 13.51 -21.63
N PRO A 34 29.79 12.85 -21.70
CA PRO A 34 29.24 12.13 -20.55
C PRO A 34 30.20 10.99 -20.17
N SER A 35 30.54 10.92 -18.88
CA SER A 35 31.41 9.89 -18.34
C SER A 35 30.76 8.52 -18.52
N GLY A 36 31.53 7.47 -18.82
CA GLY A 36 31.01 6.10 -19.02
C GLY A 36 30.23 5.53 -17.82
N MET A 37 30.26 6.20 -16.66
CA MET A 37 29.43 5.90 -15.50
C MET A 37 28.00 6.45 -15.59
N GLU A 38 27.78 7.55 -16.30
CA GLU A 38 26.48 8.24 -16.44
C GLU A 38 25.53 7.47 -17.38
N LEU A 39 26.10 6.68 -18.30
CA LEU A 39 25.39 5.77 -19.20
C LEU A 39 25.01 4.42 -18.56
N ALA A 40 25.59 4.08 -17.40
CA ALA A 40 25.32 2.84 -16.68
C ALA A 40 24.36 3.01 -15.49
N VAL A 41 24.20 4.23 -14.98
CA VAL A 41 23.29 4.55 -13.87
C VAL A 41 21.84 4.67 -14.36
N THR A 42 21.62 5.21 -15.56
CA THR A 42 20.26 5.42 -16.10
C THR A 42 19.47 4.13 -16.33
N PRO A 43 20.02 3.02 -16.84
CA PRO A 43 19.26 1.77 -16.99
C PRO A 43 19.00 1.09 -15.63
N VAL A 44 19.93 1.19 -14.68
CA VAL A 44 19.78 0.62 -13.34
C VAL A 44 18.72 1.36 -12.53
N MET A 45 18.63 2.69 -12.70
CA MET A 45 17.59 3.50 -12.07
C MET A 45 16.20 3.19 -12.65
N ASP A 46 16.11 2.97 -13.97
CA ASP A 46 14.89 2.54 -14.64
C ASP A 46 14.47 1.12 -14.21
N ASP A 47 15.41 0.20 -14.02
CA ASP A 47 15.15 -1.16 -13.51
C ASP A 47 14.69 -1.16 -12.04
N VAL A 48 15.24 -0.29 -11.18
CA VAL A 48 14.83 -0.15 -9.77
C VAL A 48 13.44 0.48 -9.66
N LEU A 49 13.14 1.52 -10.46
CA LEU A 49 11.81 2.14 -10.53
C LEU A 49 10.79 1.16 -11.14
N THR A 50 11.17 0.41 -12.17
CA THR A 50 10.31 -0.62 -12.77
C THR A 50 10.10 -1.78 -11.80
N ALA A 51 11.09 -2.17 -10.99
CA ALA A 51 10.92 -3.18 -9.94
C ALA A 51 10.00 -2.71 -8.80
N GLY A 52 9.97 -1.41 -8.49
CA GLY A 52 9.04 -0.79 -7.54
C GLY A 52 7.61 -0.64 -8.09
N ILE A 53 7.46 -0.49 -9.41
CA ILE A 53 6.16 -0.38 -10.11
C ILE A 53 5.64 -1.76 -10.59
N SER A 54 6.49 -2.79 -10.59
CA SER A 54 6.20 -4.11 -11.17
C SER A 54 5.40 -5.03 -10.24
N SER A 55 4.10 -4.93 -10.47
CA SER A 55 3.09 -5.99 -10.58
C SER A 55 2.15 -6.18 -9.39
N PRO A 56 0.81 -6.14 -9.62
CA PRO A 56 -0.16 -6.62 -8.65
C PRO A 56 0.09 -8.08 -8.23
N ASP A 57 0.79 -8.88 -9.05
CA ASP A 57 1.21 -10.25 -8.68
C ASP A 57 2.21 -10.26 -7.53
N ARG A 58 3.05 -9.22 -7.36
CA ARG A 58 3.96 -9.13 -6.21
C ARG A 58 3.24 -8.80 -4.92
N THR A 59 2.25 -7.90 -4.95
CA THR A 59 1.43 -7.61 -3.75
C THR A 59 0.57 -8.81 -3.37
N LEU A 60 0.03 -9.53 -4.37
CA LEU A 60 -0.62 -10.83 -4.19
C LEU A 60 0.34 -11.91 -3.68
N ALA A 61 1.56 -11.99 -4.20
CA ALA A 61 2.58 -12.94 -3.75
C ALA A 61 3.06 -12.64 -2.33
N ILE A 62 3.23 -11.36 -1.96
CA ILE A 62 3.56 -10.92 -0.60
C ILE A 62 2.39 -11.22 0.33
N SER A 63 1.14 -10.94 -0.07
CA SER A 63 -0.03 -11.28 0.73
C SER A 63 -0.18 -12.79 0.92
N ASN A 64 0.07 -13.58 -0.13
CA ASN A 64 0.08 -15.05 -0.06
C ASN A 64 1.21 -15.57 0.82
N ALA A 65 2.42 -15.00 0.70
CA ALA A 65 3.57 -15.33 1.53
C ALA A 65 3.30 -14.99 3.00
N MET A 66 2.69 -13.85 3.31
CA MET A 66 2.30 -13.49 4.68
C MET A 66 1.27 -14.46 5.28
N VAL A 67 0.39 -15.02 4.44
CA VAL A 67 -0.60 -16.03 4.87
C VAL A 67 0.04 -17.41 5.04
N THR A 68 0.94 -17.84 4.15
CA THR A 68 1.65 -19.13 4.28
C THR A 68 2.69 -19.12 5.39
N ASP A 69 3.47 -18.04 5.50
CA ASP A 69 4.55 -17.89 6.47
C ASP A 69 3.99 -17.65 7.87
N GLY A 70 2.79 -17.07 7.97
CA GLY A 70 2.06 -16.93 9.23
C GLY A 70 1.86 -18.27 9.97
N ASN A 71 1.60 -19.35 9.23
CA ASN A 71 1.45 -20.69 9.81
C ASN A 71 2.79 -21.28 10.28
N ILE A 72 3.86 -21.04 9.53
CA ILE A 72 5.22 -21.47 9.91
C ILE A 72 5.67 -20.73 11.17
N LEU A 73 5.46 -19.42 11.21
CA LEU A 73 5.78 -18.58 12.38
C LEU A 73 4.92 -18.95 13.59
N ALA A 74 3.63 -19.22 13.42
CA ALA A 74 2.76 -19.69 14.50
C ALA A 74 3.21 -21.05 15.04
N SER A 75 3.62 -21.97 14.17
CA SER A 75 4.14 -23.28 14.58
C SER A 75 5.49 -23.17 15.30
N ILE A 76 6.38 -22.28 14.85
CA ILE A 76 7.67 -22.03 15.50
C ILE A 76 7.42 -21.39 16.88
N CYS A 77 6.57 -20.36 16.95
CA CYS A 77 6.25 -19.66 18.20
C CYS A 77 5.53 -20.58 19.20
N HIS A 78 4.69 -21.51 18.73
CA HIS A 78 4.11 -22.55 19.59
C HIS A 78 5.19 -23.50 20.13
N GLY A 79 6.12 -23.96 19.28
CA GLY A 79 7.25 -24.79 19.70
C GLY A 79 8.17 -24.09 20.71
N GLU A 80 8.42 -22.79 20.54
CA GLU A 80 9.19 -21.97 21.48
C GLU A 80 8.49 -21.84 22.83
N ASN A 81 7.18 -21.57 22.85
CA ASN A 81 6.39 -21.52 24.09
C ASN A 81 6.40 -22.87 24.83
N VAL A 82 6.25 -23.99 24.12
CA VAL A 82 6.34 -25.33 24.72
C VAL A 82 7.74 -25.56 25.30
N THR A 83 8.79 -25.17 24.57
CA THR A 83 10.18 -25.31 25.03
C THR A 83 10.48 -24.43 26.24
N GLU A 84 9.94 -23.22 26.29
CA GLU A 84 10.07 -22.31 27.43
C GLU A 84 9.34 -22.86 28.66
N GLN A 85 8.15 -23.40 28.48
CA GLN A 85 7.37 -24.00 29.55
C GLN A 85 8.01 -25.28 30.09
N ASP A 86 8.59 -26.11 29.22
CA ASP A 86 9.40 -27.27 29.62
C ASP A 86 10.65 -26.84 30.41
N ARG A 87 11.31 -25.75 30.01
CA ARG A 87 12.46 -25.20 30.76
C ARG A 87 12.05 -24.67 32.13
N LEU A 88 10.91 -23.98 32.22
CA LEU A 88 10.39 -23.49 33.50
C LEU A 88 10.01 -24.66 34.42
N TYR A 89 9.38 -25.70 33.87
CA TYR A 89 9.04 -26.90 34.62
C TYR A 89 10.30 -27.64 35.11
N ALA A 90 11.32 -27.79 34.26
CA ALA A 90 12.59 -28.38 34.64
C ALA A 90 13.31 -27.56 35.72
N ALA A 91 13.30 -26.23 35.63
CA ALA A 91 13.88 -25.35 36.65
C ALA A 91 13.16 -25.47 38.00
N THR A 92 11.85 -25.73 38.02
CA THR A 92 11.11 -25.99 39.26
C THR A 92 11.36 -27.37 39.88
N LEU A 93 12.04 -28.29 39.16
CA LEU A 93 12.43 -29.59 39.69
C LEU A 93 13.84 -29.59 40.32
N ASP A 94 14.64 -28.53 40.10
CA ASP A 94 15.96 -28.38 40.70
C ASP A 94 15.93 -27.66 42.06
N ASP A 95 14.83 -26.98 42.39
CA ASP A 95 14.57 -26.39 43.71
C ASP A 95 13.75 -27.37 44.58
N ASP A 96 14.39 -28.46 45.01
CA ASP A 96 13.90 -29.25 46.15
C ASP A 96 14.19 -28.47 47.44
N ASP A 97 13.20 -27.68 47.90
CA ASP A 97 12.79 -27.71 49.30
C ASP A 97 11.41 -27.03 49.49
N ASP A 98 10.46 -27.82 50.01
CA ASP A 98 9.16 -27.44 50.58
C ASP A 98 8.08 -26.85 49.65
N ALA A 99 7.18 -27.72 49.13
CA ALA A 99 5.73 -27.54 49.29
C ALA A 99 4.91 -28.74 48.77
N ARG A 100 4.17 -29.36 49.68
CA ARG A 100 2.98 -30.17 49.39
C ARG A 100 1.86 -29.22 48.93
N ASP A 101 1.03 -29.71 48.00
CA ASP A 101 -0.12 -29.06 47.33
C ASP A 101 0.18 -28.08 46.18
N ALA A 102 0.23 -28.63 44.95
CA ALA A 102 -0.05 -27.90 43.72
C ALA A 102 -1.04 -28.70 42.84
N PRO A 103 -2.07 -28.07 42.24
CA PRO A 103 -3.13 -28.78 41.54
C PRO A 103 -2.63 -29.32 40.19
N ALA A 104 -3.07 -30.53 39.83
CA ALA A 104 -2.88 -31.10 38.50
C ALA A 104 -3.38 -30.11 37.42
N PRO A 105 -2.64 -29.91 36.32
CA PRO A 105 -3.08 -28.99 35.27
C PRO A 105 -4.34 -29.57 34.62
N THR A 106 -5.45 -28.85 34.77
CA THR A 106 -6.62 -28.99 33.91
C THR A 106 -6.20 -28.62 32.48
N PRO A 107 -6.75 -29.26 31.44
CA PRO A 107 -6.65 -28.73 30.09
C PRO A 107 -7.46 -27.43 30.08
N ASN A 108 -6.79 -26.31 30.37
CA ASN A 108 -7.34 -25.00 30.10
C ASN A 108 -7.21 -24.77 28.60
N GLU A 109 -8.35 -24.78 27.93
CA GLU A 109 -8.46 -24.27 26.57
C GLU A 109 -7.89 -22.85 26.52
N PRO A 110 -7.04 -22.54 25.52
CA PRO A 110 -6.67 -21.18 25.26
C PRO A 110 -7.90 -20.46 24.68
N ASN A 111 -8.57 -19.70 25.55
CA ASN A 111 -9.50 -18.66 25.15
C ASN A 111 -8.69 -17.55 24.46
N PHE A 112 -8.47 -17.70 23.14
CA PHE A 112 -8.04 -16.62 22.26
C PHE A 112 -9.21 -16.22 21.38
N ASP A 113 -9.80 -15.10 21.75
CA ASP A 113 -10.70 -14.32 20.92
C ASP A 113 -9.90 -13.76 19.71
N ASN A 114 -10.48 -13.96 18.52
CA ASN A 114 -10.10 -13.43 17.20
C ASN A 114 -8.77 -13.88 16.56
N GLY A 115 -8.91 -14.81 15.60
CA GLY A 115 -7.93 -15.03 14.55
C GLY A 115 -8.02 -16.38 13.87
N VAL A 116 -9.23 -16.90 13.56
CA VAL A 116 -9.33 -18.10 12.74
C VAL A 116 -9.01 -17.73 11.29
N ALA A 117 -7.77 -17.96 10.88
CA ALA A 117 -7.47 -18.15 9.47
C ALA A 117 -8.23 -19.40 9.02
N ASP A 118 -9.27 -19.19 8.21
CA ASP A 118 -10.13 -20.25 7.69
C ASP A 118 -9.31 -21.15 6.74
N ASP A 119 -9.00 -22.36 7.22
CA ASP A 119 -8.33 -23.46 6.50
C ASP A 119 -9.00 -23.74 5.13
N SER A 120 -10.30 -23.46 5.00
CA SER A 120 -11.05 -23.62 3.75
C SER A 120 -10.67 -22.61 2.66
N VAL A 121 -10.22 -21.41 3.02
CA VAL A 121 -9.81 -20.39 2.02
C VAL A 121 -8.47 -20.77 1.41
N LEU A 122 -7.56 -21.32 2.22
CA LEU A 122 -6.23 -21.74 1.79
C LEU A 122 -6.30 -22.84 0.71
N GLY A 123 -7.18 -23.84 0.92
CA GLY A 123 -7.39 -24.92 -0.04
C GLY A 123 -7.90 -24.44 -1.40
N TYR A 124 -8.79 -23.45 -1.41
CA TYR A 124 -9.31 -22.87 -2.66
C TYR A 124 -8.27 -22.03 -3.41
N VAL A 125 -7.40 -21.30 -2.69
CA VAL A 125 -6.32 -20.53 -3.32
C VAL A 125 -5.29 -21.46 -3.96
N MET A 126 -5.00 -22.61 -3.35
CA MET A 126 -4.13 -23.63 -3.92
C MET A 126 -4.74 -24.29 -5.18
N ASP A 127 -6.04 -24.60 -5.17
CA ASP A 127 -6.75 -25.20 -6.32
C ASP A 127 -6.78 -24.27 -7.56
N ARG A 128 -6.86 -22.95 -7.34
CA ARG A 128 -6.80 -21.96 -8.44
C ARG A 128 -5.43 -21.83 -9.10
N LEU A 129 -4.36 -22.17 -8.40
CA LEU A 129 -2.99 -22.11 -8.92
C LEU A 129 -2.67 -23.34 -9.80
N ASP A 130 -3.30 -24.48 -9.53
CA ASP A 130 -3.04 -25.76 -10.21
C ASP A 130 -3.63 -25.84 -11.64
N LEU A 131 -4.60 -24.99 -11.99
CA LEU A 131 -5.22 -24.94 -13.33
C LEU A 131 -4.32 -24.33 -14.43
N THR A 132 -3.06 -24.00 -14.13
CA THR A 132 -2.13 -23.37 -15.08
C THR A 132 -1.04 -24.29 -15.65
N GLN A 133 -1.02 -25.59 -15.30
CA GLN A 133 -0.17 -26.57 -15.97
C GLN A 133 -0.94 -27.37 -17.03
N GLU A 134 -0.85 -26.94 -18.29
CA GLU A 134 -1.16 -27.81 -19.44
C GLU A 134 -0.24 -29.03 -19.39
N SER A 135 -0.81 -30.17 -19.00
CA SER A 135 -0.13 -31.46 -19.00
C SER A 135 -0.35 -32.16 -20.34
N GLY A 136 0.74 -32.29 -21.10
CA GLY A 136 0.80 -33.08 -22.32
C GLY A 136 0.63 -34.58 -22.05
N ALA A 137 -0.30 -35.17 -22.79
CA ALA A 137 -0.48 -36.56 -23.21
C ALA A 137 0.29 -37.70 -22.50
N GLY A 138 -0.48 -38.66 -21.99
CA GLY A 138 -0.02 -40.02 -21.68
C GLY A 138 -1.20 -40.92 -21.26
N GLU A 139 -1.90 -41.50 -22.23
CA GLU A 139 -3.00 -42.45 -21.99
C GLU A 139 -2.46 -43.78 -21.43
N GLY A 140 -2.94 -44.16 -20.24
CA GLY A 140 -2.80 -45.50 -19.68
C GLY A 140 -4.07 -45.89 -18.95
N PRO A 141 -4.70 -47.05 -19.23
CA PRO A 141 -5.96 -47.42 -18.61
C PRO A 141 -5.71 -47.97 -17.21
N SER A 142 -5.77 -47.11 -16.20
CA SER A 142 -5.82 -47.53 -14.81
C SER A 142 -7.26 -47.66 -14.35
N HIS A 143 -7.73 -48.90 -14.25
CA HIS A 143 -8.99 -49.24 -13.57
C HIS A 143 -8.96 -48.73 -12.12
N ARG A 144 -9.60 -47.59 -11.85
CA ARG A 144 -9.97 -47.21 -10.48
C ARG A 144 -11.29 -47.92 -10.12
N PRO A 145 -11.38 -48.59 -8.96
CA PRO A 145 -12.65 -49.09 -8.47
C PRO A 145 -13.56 -47.90 -8.15
N SER A 146 -14.83 -48.03 -8.54
CA SER A 146 -15.89 -47.05 -8.34
C SER A 146 -15.98 -46.71 -6.84
N SER A 147 -15.47 -45.55 -6.45
CA SER A 147 -15.74 -44.97 -5.14
C SER A 147 -17.23 -44.66 -5.09
N GLN A 148 -17.95 -45.31 -4.19
CA GLN A 148 -19.33 -44.96 -3.88
C GLN A 148 -19.31 -43.52 -3.35
N GLN A 149 -19.82 -42.58 -4.14
CA GLN A 149 -19.99 -41.20 -3.70
C GLN A 149 -20.87 -41.21 -2.45
N ALA A 150 -20.30 -40.77 -1.32
CA ALA A 150 -21.08 -40.48 -0.14
C ALA A 150 -22.19 -39.49 -0.52
N PRO A 151 -23.41 -39.61 0.05
CA PRO A 151 -24.50 -38.69 -0.27
C PRO A 151 -24.06 -37.26 0.05
N ALA A 152 -24.13 -36.37 -0.94
CA ALA A 152 -23.82 -34.96 -0.79
C ALA A 152 -24.71 -34.36 0.31
N MET A 153 -24.09 -33.84 1.38
CA MET A 153 -24.82 -33.14 2.42
C MET A 153 -25.29 -31.80 1.85
N LEU A 154 -26.60 -31.53 1.92
CA LEU A 154 -27.20 -30.28 1.47
C LEU A 154 -27.53 -29.42 2.68
N THR A 155 -27.26 -28.12 2.56
CA THR A 155 -27.55 -27.10 3.56
C THR A 155 -28.31 -25.95 2.89
N GLU A 156 -29.28 -25.37 3.60
CA GLU A 156 -30.08 -24.25 3.10
C GLU A 156 -29.36 -22.92 3.29
N CYS A 157 -29.34 -22.08 2.25
CA CYS A 157 -28.82 -20.72 2.31
C CYS A 157 -29.80 -19.78 3.03
N VAL A 158 -29.32 -19.05 4.04
CA VAL A 158 -30.16 -18.11 4.81
C VAL A 158 -30.67 -16.93 3.98
N SER A 159 -30.02 -16.60 2.86
CA SER A 159 -30.36 -15.43 2.03
C SER A 159 -31.33 -15.74 0.90
N CYS A 160 -31.15 -16.85 0.18
CA CYS A 160 -32.01 -17.22 -0.95
C CYS A 160 -32.94 -18.40 -0.67
N MET A 161 -32.80 -19.08 0.47
CA MET A 161 -33.57 -20.28 0.86
C MET A 161 -33.38 -21.48 -0.09
N GLU A 162 -32.32 -21.47 -0.93
CA GLU A 162 -31.98 -22.59 -1.79
C GLU A 162 -31.07 -23.59 -1.06
N GLN A 163 -31.26 -24.89 -1.35
CA GLN A 163 -30.42 -25.96 -0.82
C GLN A 163 -29.19 -26.16 -1.72
N VAL A 164 -28.01 -26.06 -1.13
CA VAL A 164 -26.72 -26.16 -1.81
C VAL A 164 -25.84 -27.16 -1.07
N GLU A 165 -24.88 -27.79 -1.75
CA GLU A 165 -23.92 -28.67 -1.12
C GLU A 165 -23.14 -27.95 -0.02
N THR A 166 -23.06 -28.54 1.18
CA THR A 166 -22.45 -27.92 2.37
C THR A 166 -20.99 -27.50 2.11
N SER A 167 -20.26 -28.25 1.28
CA SER A 167 -18.88 -27.94 0.88
C SER A 167 -18.77 -26.60 0.13
N GLY A 168 -19.81 -26.21 -0.60
CA GLY A 168 -19.91 -24.97 -1.38
C GLY A 168 -20.54 -23.80 -0.62
N MET A 169 -20.57 -23.84 0.71
CA MET A 169 -21.17 -22.76 1.51
C MET A 169 -20.12 -21.97 2.30
N LEU A 170 -20.46 -20.70 2.56
CA LEU A 170 -19.77 -19.87 3.54
C LEU A 170 -20.49 -20.02 4.88
N LEU A 171 -19.79 -20.54 5.89
CA LEU A 171 -20.24 -20.51 7.27
C LEU A 171 -19.66 -19.28 7.95
N SER A 172 -20.53 -18.37 8.37
CA SER A 172 -20.12 -17.18 9.12
C SER A 172 -19.98 -17.48 10.61
N ALA A 173 -19.21 -16.66 11.35
CA ALA A 173 -18.97 -16.86 12.79
C ALA A 173 -20.25 -16.83 13.65
N CYS A 174 -21.32 -16.19 13.15
CA CYS A 174 -22.65 -16.18 13.76
C CYS A 174 -23.39 -17.54 13.62
N GLY A 175 -22.85 -18.50 12.86
CA GLY A 175 -23.46 -19.80 12.56
C GLY A 175 -24.38 -19.83 11.33
N HIS A 176 -24.58 -18.70 10.65
CA HIS A 176 -25.38 -18.67 9.43
C HIS A 176 -24.58 -19.10 8.20
N SER A 177 -25.25 -19.85 7.32
CA SER A 177 -24.68 -20.38 6.08
C SER A 177 -25.22 -19.65 4.85
N PHE A 178 -24.31 -19.22 3.96
CA PHE A 178 -24.64 -18.55 2.70
C PHE A 178 -24.10 -19.35 1.52
N CYS A 179 -24.85 -19.46 0.42
CA CYS A 179 -24.32 -19.99 -0.82
C CYS A 179 -23.28 -19.01 -1.41
N LEU A 180 -22.40 -19.50 -2.30
CA LEU A 180 -21.38 -18.64 -2.92
C LEU A 180 -21.97 -17.49 -3.73
N ASP A 181 -23.12 -17.68 -4.39
CA ASP A 181 -23.76 -16.63 -5.18
C ASP A 181 -24.30 -15.48 -4.32
N CYS A 182 -24.96 -15.80 -3.20
CA CYS A 182 -25.40 -14.78 -2.26
C CYS A 182 -24.22 -14.07 -1.58
N THR A 183 -23.16 -14.82 -1.26
CA THR A 183 -21.92 -14.26 -0.73
C THR A 183 -21.25 -13.32 -1.74
N ARG A 184 -21.17 -13.72 -3.00
CA ARG A 184 -20.66 -12.90 -4.11
C ARG A 184 -21.43 -11.59 -4.22
N GLN A 185 -22.75 -11.64 -4.21
CA GLN A 185 -23.60 -10.44 -4.28
C GLN A 185 -23.40 -9.52 -3.08
N MET A 186 -23.25 -10.09 -1.88
CA MET A 186 -22.94 -9.34 -0.66
C MET A 186 -21.61 -8.60 -0.80
N VAL A 187 -20.56 -9.28 -1.26
CA VAL A 187 -19.24 -8.69 -1.47
C VAL A 187 -19.26 -7.63 -2.59
N LEU A 188 -19.91 -7.91 -3.72
CA LEU A 188 -20.06 -6.94 -4.81
C LEU A 188 -20.89 -5.70 -4.41
N GLY A 189 -21.78 -5.83 -3.43
CA GLY A 189 -22.52 -4.72 -2.86
C GLY A 189 -21.62 -3.64 -2.25
N ILE A 190 -20.50 -4.06 -1.64
CA ILE A 190 -19.49 -3.17 -1.03
C ILE A 190 -18.87 -2.23 -2.06
N ILE A 191 -18.61 -2.74 -3.27
CA ILE A 191 -18.03 -1.94 -4.36
C ILE A 191 -18.92 -0.74 -4.69
N LYS A 192 -20.24 -0.87 -4.50
CA LYS A 192 -21.21 0.18 -4.82
C LYS A 192 -21.41 1.17 -3.67
N GLN A 193 -21.33 0.70 -2.42
CA GLN A 193 -21.65 1.51 -1.24
C GLN A 193 -20.68 1.23 -0.09
N GLU A 194 -19.95 2.27 0.32
CA GLU A 194 -18.98 2.24 1.43
C GLU A 194 -19.61 1.76 2.75
N GLN A 195 -20.86 2.13 3.03
CA GLN A 195 -21.58 1.77 4.25
C GLN A 195 -21.76 0.25 4.49
N PHE A 196 -21.59 -0.57 3.44
CA PHE A 196 -21.63 -2.02 3.55
C PHE A 196 -20.28 -2.63 3.88
N TYR A 197 -19.22 -1.81 3.92
CA TYR A 197 -17.92 -2.22 4.37
C TYR A 197 -17.78 -2.00 5.90
N PRO A 198 -17.22 -2.97 6.64
CA PRO A 198 -16.97 -4.36 6.22
C PRO A 198 -18.27 -5.18 6.15
N PRO A 199 -18.32 -6.26 5.35
CA PRO A 199 -19.49 -7.14 5.30
C PRO A 199 -19.71 -7.81 6.65
N ARG A 200 -20.96 -7.92 7.09
CA ARG A 200 -21.31 -8.47 8.42
C ARG A 200 -22.48 -9.43 8.37
N CYS A 201 -22.42 -10.49 9.18
CA CYS A 201 -23.55 -11.30 9.61
C CYS A 201 -23.81 -11.06 11.09
N CYS A 202 -25.01 -10.63 11.49
CA CYS A 202 -25.38 -10.52 12.92
C CYS A 202 -24.37 -9.72 13.76
N GLY A 203 -23.69 -8.74 13.16
CA GLY A 203 -22.63 -7.94 13.77
C GLY A 203 -21.21 -8.50 13.59
N TYR A 204 -21.06 -9.80 13.33
CA TYR A 204 -19.76 -10.45 13.06
C TYR A 204 -19.25 -10.09 11.67
N ILE A 205 -17.98 -9.67 11.60
CA ILE A 205 -17.32 -9.34 10.34
C ILE A 205 -17.12 -10.62 9.53
N ILE A 206 -17.52 -10.57 8.26
CA ILE A 206 -17.15 -11.58 7.27
C ILE A 206 -15.77 -11.19 6.75
N PRO A 207 -14.75 -12.07 6.85
CA PRO A 207 -13.39 -11.74 6.43
C PRO A 207 -13.31 -11.28 4.97
N PRO A 208 -12.52 -10.24 4.64
CA PRO A 208 -12.32 -9.82 3.25
C PRO A 208 -11.74 -10.93 2.36
N SER A 209 -11.03 -11.91 2.94
CA SER A 209 -10.53 -13.09 2.22
C SER A 209 -11.64 -13.93 1.58
N THR A 210 -12.89 -13.85 2.07
CA THR A 210 -14.04 -14.46 1.42
C THR A 210 -14.24 -13.97 -0.02
N ALA A 211 -13.82 -12.74 -0.34
CA ALA A 211 -13.86 -12.21 -1.70
C ALA A 211 -13.06 -13.07 -2.68
N LEU A 212 -11.92 -13.64 -2.25
CA LEU A 212 -11.10 -14.52 -3.09
C LEU A 212 -11.87 -15.77 -3.54
N ARG A 213 -12.78 -16.26 -2.70
CA ARG A 213 -13.58 -17.47 -2.96
C ARG A 213 -14.68 -17.24 -3.98
N VAL A 214 -15.24 -16.03 -4.03
CA VAL A 214 -16.49 -15.74 -4.74
C VAL A 214 -16.37 -14.76 -5.88
N LEU A 215 -15.30 -13.98 -5.96
CA LEU A 215 -15.05 -13.01 -7.03
C LEU A 215 -14.14 -13.59 -8.11
N ASN A 216 -14.34 -13.12 -9.35
CA ASN A 216 -13.36 -13.35 -10.41
C ASN A 216 -12.23 -12.29 -10.32
N TYR A 217 -11.22 -12.40 -11.19
CA TYR A 217 -10.06 -11.50 -11.16
C TYR A 217 -10.44 -10.02 -11.31
N GLU A 218 -11.29 -9.68 -12.29
CA GLU A 218 -11.69 -8.29 -12.57
C GLU A 218 -12.45 -7.68 -11.38
N GLU A 219 -13.36 -8.44 -10.79
CA GLU A 219 -14.13 -8.02 -9.62
C GLU A 219 -13.26 -7.91 -8.38
N LEU A 220 -12.28 -8.79 -8.22
CA LEU A 220 -11.36 -8.75 -7.10
C LEU A 220 -10.48 -7.49 -7.17
N CYS A 221 -10.01 -7.11 -8.37
CA CYS A 221 -9.33 -5.83 -8.57
C CYS A 221 -10.23 -4.66 -8.17
N GLY A 222 -11.47 -4.62 -8.68
CA GLY A 222 -12.43 -3.57 -8.34
C GLY A 222 -12.79 -3.52 -6.85
N PHE A 223 -12.89 -4.69 -6.20
CA PHE A 223 -13.08 -4.80 -4.76
C PHE A 223 -11.88 -4.25 -3.99
N SER A 224 -10.67 -4.67 -4.34
CA SER A 224 -9.44 -4.21 -3.68
C SER A 224 -9.25 -2.69 -3.82
N ASP A 225 -9.53 -2.14 -5.00
CA ASP A 225 -9.44 -0.69 -5.24
C ASP A 225 -10.38 0.08 -4.32
N ARG A 226 -11.64 -0.37 -4.20
CA ARG A 226 -12.64 0.29 -3.32
C ARG A 226 -12.33 0.11 -1.86
N VAL A 227 -11.89 -1.08 -1.44
CA VAL A 227 -11.50 -1.32 -0.05
C VAL A 227 -10.32 -0.43 0.34
N MET A 228 -9.34 -0.23 -0.56
CA MET A 228 -8.22 0.67 -0.30
C MET A 228 -8.68 2.12 -0.15
N GLU A 229 -9.61 2.57 -0.98
CA GLU A 229 -10.22 3.90 -0.88
C GLU A 229 -10.97 4.08 0.45
N TYR A 230 -11.82 3.14 0.85
CA TYR A 230 -12.61 3.23 2.09
C TYR A 230 -11.75 3.15 3.36
N MET A 231 -10.62 2.45 3.29
CA MET A 231 -9.68 2.33 4.41
C MET A 231 -8.71 3.53 4.48
N ALA A 232 -8.68 4.39 3.46
CA ALA A 232 -7.84 5.58 3.48
C ALA A 232 -8.42 6.63 4.42
N LYS A 233 -7.60 7.11 5.36
CA LYS A 233 -8.01 8.14 6.32
C LYS A 233 -8.32 9.48 5.64
N ASP A 234 -7.49 9.86 4.67
CA ASP A 234 -7.56 11.12 3.93
C ASP A 234 -7.45 10.80 2.42
N PRO A 235 -8.52 10.28 1.78
CA PRO A 235 -8.45 9.82 0.40
C PRO A 235 -8.20 10.98 -0.55
N ILE A 236 -7.21 10.82 -1.42
CA ILE A 236 -6.86 11.78 -2.46
C ILE A 236 -7.46 11.35 -3.78
N TYR A 237 -8.03 12.30 -4.50
CA TYR A 237 -8.65 12.06 -5.80
C TYR A 237 -7.95 12.85 -6.91
N CYS A 238 -8.09 12.34 -8.13
CA CYS A 238 -7.61 13.05 -9.31
C CYS A 238 -8.30 14.41 -9.45
N ALA A 239 -7.50 15.48 -9.56
CA ALA A 239 -7.99 16.85 -9.71
C ALA A 239 -8.65 17.11 -11.07
N VAL A 240 -8.52 16.19 -12.05
CA VAL A 240 -9.25 16.26 -13.32
C VAL A 240 -10.74 15.98 -13.06
N PRO A 241 -11.67 16.94 -13.27
CA PRO A 241 -13.08 16.76 -12.90
C PRO A 241 -13.80 15.65 -13.67
N THR A 242 -13.33 15.32 -14.89
CA THR A 242 -13.89 14.21 -15.68
C THR A 242 -13.32 12.84 -15.29
N CYS A 243 -12.28 12.79 -14.46
CA CYS A 243 -11.64 11.57 -14.01
C CYS A 243 -12.03 11.24 -12.57
N SER A 244 -11.67 12.13 -11.62
CA SER A 244 -11.95 12.02 -10.18
C SER A 244 -11.71 10.63 -9.56
N LYS A 245 -10.82 9.83 -10.15
CA LYS A 245 -10.44 8.51 -9.61
C LYS A 245 -9.59 8.69 -8.36
N PHE A 246 -9.80 7.81 -7.38
CA PHE A 246 -8.93 7.68 -6.21
C PHE A 246 -7.46 7.48 -6.63
N ILE A 247 -6.56 8.18 -5.94
CA ILE A 247 -5.12 8.07 -6.11
C ILE A 247 -4.60 7.27 -4.91
N PRO A 248 -4.10 6.04 -5.12
CA PRO A 248 -3.64 5.21 -4.03
C PRO A 248 -2.31 5.74 -3.44
N PRO A 249 -2.00 5.45 -2.17
CA PRO A 249 -0.79 5.96 -1.50
C PRO A 249 0.51 5.65 -2.23
N PHE A 250 0.62 4.48 -2.88
CA PHE A 250 1.81 4.10 -3.64
C PHE A 250 2.00 4.90 -4.94
N ALA A 251 0.99 5.66 -5.38
CA ALA A 251 1.07 6.55 -6.54
C ALA A 251 1.32 8.01 -6.13
N MET A 252 1.67 8.25 -4.86
CA MET A 252 2.04 9.55 -4.33
C MET A 252 3.56 9.62 -4.21
N ASP A 253 4.11 10.75 -4.63
CA ASP A 253 5.54 11.04 -4.61
C ASP A 253 5.76 12.53 -4.31
N ASP A 254 6.61 12.81 -3.32
CA ASP A 254 6.82 14.14 -2.74
C ASP A 254 5.49 14.90 -2.49
N ASP A 255 5.26 15.97 -3.26
CA ASP A 255 4.10 16.86 -3.16
C ASP A 255 2.95 16.50 -4.12
N TYR A 256 3.07 15.40 -4.88
CA TYR A 256 2.15 15.08 -5.97
C TYR A 256 1.61 13.64 -5.93
N GLY A 257 0.32 13.49 -6.23
CA GLY A 257 -0.32 12.21 -6.51
C GLY A 257 -0.51 12.01 -8.01
N THR A 258 0.02 10.93 -8.58
CA THR A 258 -0.16 10.58 -10.00
C THR A 258 -1.39 9.69 -10.19
N CYS A 259 -2.36 10.14 -10.98
CA CYS A 259 -3.57 9.34 -11.22
C CYS A 259 -3.26 8.08 -12.05
N PRO A 260 -3.61 6.87 -11.58
CA PRO A 260 -3.36 5.63 -12.34
C PRO A 260 -4.18 5.54 -13.63
N ALA A 261 -5.34 6.22 -13.70
CA ALA A 261 -6.24 6.16 -14.85
C ALA A 261 -5.88 7.13 -15.98
N CYS A 262 -5.61 8.41 -15.67
CA CYS A 262 -5.35 9.44 -16.67
C CYS A 262 -3.92 9.97 -16.67
N ARG A 263 -3.06 9.49 -15.75
CA ARG A 263 -1.64 9.89 -15.57
C ARG A 263 -1.42 11.37 -15.22
N GLN A 264 -2.48 12.14 -14.97
CA GLN A 264 -2.37 13.52 -14.51
C GLN A 264 -1.98 13.57 -13.04
N LYS A 265 -1.21 14.60 -12.68
CA LYS A 265 -0.73 14.83 -11.31
C LYS A 265 -1.64 15.80 -10.56
N THR A 266 -2.02 15.41 -9.35
CA THR A 266 -2.70 16.24 -8.36
C THR A 266 -1.67 16.73 -7.35
N HIS A 267 -1.59 18.03 -7.11
CA HIS A 267 -0.79 18.57 -6.02
C HIS A 267 -1.48 18.27 -4.67
N LEU A 268 -0.79 17.58 -3.76
CA LEU A 268 -1.38 17.03 -2.53
C LEU A 268 -1.81 18.13 -1.56
N SER A 269 -1.06 19.23 -1.48
CA SER A 269 -1.33 20.31 -0.52
C SER A 269 -2.56 21.16 -0.88
N CYS A 270 -2.85 21.36 -2.17
CA CYS A 270 -3.98 22.20 -2.62
C CYS A 270 -5.05 21.43 -3.40
N LEU A 271 -4.87 20.12 -3.60
CA LEU A 271 -5.77 19.23 -4.34
C LEU A 271 -6.10 19.71 -5.76
N SER A 272 -5.24 20.55 -6.33
CA SER A 272 -5.38 21.10 -7.67
C SER A 272 -4.51 20.32 -8.65
N LEU A 273 -4.68 20.56 -9.95
CA LEU A 273 -3.75 20.03 -10.95
C LEU A 273 -2.34 20.58 -10.72
N GLU A 274 -1.34 19.80 -11.11
CA GLU A 274 0.06 20.20 -11.10
C GLU A 274 0.25 21.59 -11.73
N HIS A 275 0.93 22.46 -10.99
CA HIS A 275 1.16 23.85 -11.38
C HIS A 275 2.66 24.17 -11.31
N PRO A 276 3.46 23.65 -12.27
CA PRO A 276 4.91 23.74 -12.21
C PRO A 276 5.37 25.19 -12.37
N GLY A 277 6.30 25.62 -11.51
CA GLY A 277 6.82 27.00 -11.52
C GLY A 277 5.84 28.07 -11.01
N VAL A 278 4.67 27.66 -10.53
CA VAL A 278 3.70 28.52 -9.87
C VAL A 278 3.66 28.16 -8.39
N ASP A 279 3.79 29.17 -7.55
CA ASP A 279 3.66 29.03 -6.10
C ASP A 279 2.27 28.49 -5.75
N CYS A 280 2.22 27.49 -4.87
CA CYS A 280 0.95 26.96 -4.39
C CYS A 280 0.19 28.05 -3.60
N PRO A 281 -1.08 28.35 -3.94
CA PRO A 281 -1.85 29.37 -3.23
C PRO A 281 -2.14 29.00 -1.77
N THR A 282 -2.19 27.70 -1.48
CA THR A 282 -2.52 27.15 -0.16
C THR A 282 -1.27 26.87 0.69
N ASP A 283 -0.06 27.14 0.19
CA ASP A 283 1.18 26.96 0.96
C ASP A 283 1.30 28.07 2.02
N GLU A 284 0.84 27.78 3.24
CA GLU A 284 0.90 28.70 4.37
C GLU A 284 2.32 29.16 4.70
N THR A 285 3.31 28.30 4.54
CA THR A 285 4.71 28.62 4.87
C THR A 285 5.22 29.68 3.90
N LEU A 286 5.00 29.47 2.61
CA LEU A 286 5.33 30.45 1.60
C LEU A 286 4.57 31.75 1.81
N GLN A 287 3.26 31.70 2.11
CA GLN A 287 2.48 32.91 2.40
C GLN A 287 3.05 33.70 3.60
N ARG A 288 3.50 33.03 4.66
CA ARG A 288 4.16 33.70 5.80
C ARG A 288 5.48 34.34 5.40
N VAL A 289 6.31 33.65 4.61
CA VAL A 289 7.57 34.22 4.10
C VAL A 289 7.31 35.44 3.22
N LEU A 290 6.28 35.40 2.37
CA LEU A 290 5.87 36.53 1.54
C LEU A 290 5.36 37.70 2.38
N ALA A 291 4.60 37.44 3.45
CA ALA A 291 4.15 38.47 4.37
C ALA A 291 5.34 39.14 5.10
N MET A 292 6.33 38.37 5.54
CA MET A 292 7.56 38.88 6.13
C MET A 292 8.36 39.72 5.15
N ALA A 293 8.50 39.24 3.90
CA ALA A 293 9.18 39.97 2.84
C ALA A 293 8.52 41.31 2.55
N ASN A 294 7.19 41.34 2.42
CA ASN A 294 6.44 42.58 2.23
C ASN A 294 6.60 43.55 3.41
N ALA A 295 6.69 43.06 4.64
CA ALA A 295 6.91 43.92 5.82
C ALA A 295 8.34 44.51 5.89
N ALA A 296 9.30 43.88 5.21
CA ALA A 296 10.68 44.31 5.13
C ALA A 296 11.03 44.99 3.79
N ASP A 297 10.03 45.29 2.95
CA ASP A 297 10.18 45.84 1.60
C ASP A 297 11.13 44.99 0.70
N TRP A 298 11.14 43.67 0.93
CA TRP A 298 11.87 42.72 0.09
C TRP A 298 11.02 42.28 -1.08
N GLN A 299 11.64 42.14 -2.25
CA GLN A 299 10.96 41.80 -3.48
C GLN A 299 11.52 40.52 -4.11
N ARG A 300 10.63 39.63 -4.56
CA ARG A 300 11.02 38.45 -5.35
C ARG A 300 11.31 38.83 -6.80
N CYS A 301 12.38 38.27 -7.35
CA CYS A 301 12.61 38.30 -8.79
C CYS A 301 11.44 37.63 -9.53
N PHE A 302 10.91 38.28 -10.58
CA PHE A 302 9.80 37.71 -11.36
C PHE A 302 10.14 36.40 -12.07
N HIS A 303 11.43 36.18 -12.36
CA HIS A 303 11.89 35.01 -13.11
C HIS A 303 12.29 33.87 -12.18
N CYS A 304 13.34 34.04 -11.38
CA CYS A 304 13.87 32.96 -10.53
C CYS A 304 13.29 32.94 -9.11
N ARG A 305 12.38 33.87 -8.78
CA ARG A 305 11.69 33.95 -7.49
C ARG A 305 12.56 34.19 -6.25
N THR A 306 13.88 34.36 -6.41
CA THR A 306 14.80 34.70 -5.33
C THR A 306 14.42 36.01 -4.66
N MET A 307 14.46 36.04 -3.33
CA MET A 307 14.19 37.24 -2.53
C MET A 307 15.35 38.23 -2.66
N VAL A 308 15.04 39.50 -2.90
CA VAL A 308 16.03 40.57 -3.03
C VAL A 308 15.63 41.74 -2.15
N GLU A 309 16.60 42.25 -1.42
CA GLU A 309 16.51 43.48 -0.63
C GLU A 309 17.18 44.63 -1.39
N LEU A 310 16.52 45.79 -1.47
CA LEU A 310 17.15 47.02 -1.93
C LEU A 310 17.72 47.77 -0.72
N GLN A 311 19.04 47.85 -0.59
CA GLN A 311 19.64 48.57 0.53
C GLN A 311 19.57 50.09 0.34
N GLN A 312 19.97 50.60 -0.84
CA GLN A 312 19.95 52.02 -1.21
C GLN A 312 19.95 52.16 -2.74
N GLY A 313 19.36 53.23 -3.28
CA GLY A 313 19.47 53.59 -4.69
C GLY A 313 18.14 53.61 -5.45
N CYS A 314 18.22 53.44 -6.77
CA CYS A 314 17.07 53.41 -7.68
C CYS A 314 16.39 52.04 -7.63
N ASN A 315 15.09 51.99 -7.95
CA ASN A 315 14.29 50.77 -8.00
C ASN A 315 14.72 49.72 -9.05
N HIS A 316 15.80 49.95 -9.80
CA HIS A 316 16.36 49.01 -10.79
C HIS A 316 17.27 47.97 -10.13
N ILE A 317 16.89 46.70 -10.22
CA ILE A 317 17.73 45.59 -9.75
C ILE A 317 18.04 44.65 -10.90
N ARG A 318 19.31 44.24 -11.00
CA ARG A 318 19.74 43.08 -11.80
C ARG A 318 19.91 41.87 -10.88
N CYS A 319 19.05 40.87 -11.06
CA CYS A 319 19.10 39.65 -10.28
C CYS A 319 20.36 38.82 -10.61
N ARG A 320 20.77 37.93 -9.69
CA ARG A 320 21.84 36.95 -9.92
C ARG A 320 21.54 36.00 -11.08
N CYS A 321 20.26 35.77 -11.39
CA CYS A 321 19.84 35.02 -12.58
C CYS A 321 19.98 35.80 -13.90
N GLY A 322 20.51 37.03 -13.87
CA GLY A 322 20.77 37.85 -15.05
C GLY A 322 19.64 38.78 -15.49
N TRP A 323 18.41 38.54 -15.03
CA TRP A 323 17.22 39.35 -15.37
C TRP A 323 17.14 40.65 -14.58
N GLU A 324 16.60 41.69 -15.22
CA GLU A 324 16.44 43.03 -14.63
C GLU A 324 14.96 43.33 -14.35
N PHE A 325 14.69 43.84 -13.15
CA PHE A 325 13.32 44.09 -12.68
C PHE A 325 13.25 45.28 -11.72
N CYS A 326 12.04 45.79 -11.52
CA CYS A 326 11.75 46.84 -10.56
C CYS A 326 11.54 46.23 -9.16
N CYS A 327 12.31 46.64 -8.15
CA CYS A 327 12.14 46.12 -6.79
C CYS A 327 10.87 46.64 -6.08
N ALA A 328 10.31 47.76 -6.52
CA ALA A 328 9.08 48.30 -5.93
C ALA A 328 7.81 47.51 -6.34
N CYS A 329 7.79 46.89 -7.53
CA CYS A 329 6.60 46.19 -8.03
C CYS A 329 6.86 44.78 -8.57
N GLY A 330 8.12 44.35 -8.62
CA GLY A 330 8.51 43.04 -9.15
C GLY A 330 8.42 42.88 -10.67
N GLN A 331 7.94 43.87 -11.41
CA GLN A 331 7.76 43.77 -12.86
C GLN A 331 9.09 43.91 -13.61
N VAL A 332 9.11 43.44 -14.87
CA VAL A 332 10.25 43.61 -15.78
C VAL A 332 10.68 45.07 -15.85
N TRP A 333 11.99 45.33 -15.88
CA TRP A 333 12.48 46.71 -15.89
C TRP A 333 11.91 47.50 -17.08
N LYS A 334 11.49 48.75 -16.81
CA LYS A 334 10.82 49.67 -17.76
C LYS A 334 9.41 49.26 -18.24
N THR A 335 8.79 48.23 -17.66
CA THR A 335 7.38 47.91 -17.95
C THR A 335 6.41 48.47 -16.91
N CYS A 336 6.91 49.03 -15.82
CA CYS A 336 6.13 49.66 -14.75
C CYS A 336 6.22 51.19 -14.77
N SER A 337 5.21 51.85 -14.19
CA SER A 337 5.17 53.32 -13.98
C SER A 337 5.69 53.76 -12.60
N CYS A 338 6.41 52.88 -11.89
CA CYS A 338 6.99 53.21 -10.59
C CYS A 338 8.02 54.34 -10.74
N CYS A 339 7.96 55.33 -9.84
CA CYS A 339 8.94 56.41 -9.82
C CYS A 339 10.35 55.85 -9.57
N LEU A 340 11.34 56.43 -10.26
CA LEU A 340 12.74 56.05 -10.18
C LEU A 340 13.36 56.38 -8.82
#